data_AF-A0A534UQM6-F1
#
_entry.id   AF-A0A534UQM6-F1
#
_cell.length_a   1.000
_cell.length_b   1.000
_cell.length_c   1.000
_cell.angle_alpha   90.00
_cell.angle_beta   90.00
_cell.angle_gamma   90.00
#
_symmetry.space_group_name_H-M   'P 1'
#
loop_
_entity.id
_entity.type
_entity.pdbx_description
1 polymer ?
#
loop_
_entity_poly.entity_id
_entity_poly.type
_entity_poly.pdbx_seq_one_letter_code
_entity_poly.pdbx_strand_id
1 'polypeptide(L)'
;MARPMESSPKRPRISVDVLPEVRRRLRLAAAKRDVSVQQYVIEAIEEQLREDLGEEDEGVMTLTGKADPVLAELWDNPKDSAYDRL
;
A
#
# COMPACT_ATOMS: atom_id res chain seq x y z
N MET A 1 28.28 29.18 -13.70
CA MET A 1 27.78 27.81 -13.93
C MET A 1 26.47 27.65 -13.19
N ALA A 2 25.36 27.41 -13.89
CA ALA A 2 24.04 27.20 -13.27
C ALA A 2 23.92 25.73 -12.84
N ARG A 3 23.56 25.48 -11.57
CA ARG A 3 23.23 24.12 -11.09
C ARG A 3 21.99 23.62 -11.82
N PRO A 4 21.97 22.37 -12.33
CA PRO A 4 20.73 21.78 -12.81
C PRO A 4 19.79 21.62 -11.61
N MET A 5 18.63 22.25 -11.66
CA MET A 5 17.53 21.97 -10.74
C MET A 5 17.06 20.56 -11.05
N GLU A 6 17.29 19.62 -10.13
CA GLU A 6 16.71 18.29 -10.17
C GLU A 6 15.19 18.45 -10.28
N SER A 7 14.63 18.08 -11.43
CA SER A 7 13.19 18.09 -11.61
C SER A 7 12.61 17.05 -10.66
N SER A 8 11.90 17.49 -9.62
CA SER A 8 11.17 16.57 -8.73
C SER A 8 10.35 15.60 -9.60
N PRO A 9 10.47 14.27 -9.37
CA PRO A 9 9.76 13.29 -10.19
C PRO A 9 8.26 13.62 -10.17
N LYS A 10 7.66 13.68 -11.36
CA LYS A 10 6.24 14.03 -11.53
C LYS A 10 5.41 12.98 -10.79
N ARG A 11 4.77 13.38 -9.69
CA ARG A 11 3.82 12.52 -8.98
C ARG A 11 2.67 12.17 -9.94
N PRO A 12 2.38 10.88 -10.18
CA PRO A 12 1.26 10.48 -11.02
C PRO A 12 -0.05 11.00 -10.41
N ARG A 13 -0.97 11.47 -11.26
CA ARG A 13 -2.27 12.00 -10.83
C ARG A 13 -3.34 10.93 -11.03
N ILE A 14 -4.10 10.66 -9.98
CA ILE A 14 -5.27 9.78 -10.03
C ILE A 14 -6.52 10.67 -9.95
N SER A 15 -7.38 10.59 -10.96
CA SER A 15 -8.69 11.25 -10.97
C SER A 15 -9.75 10.22 -10.64
N VAL A 16 -10.55 10.48 -9.59
CA VAL A 16 -11.63 9.58 -9.15
C VAL A 16 -12.93 10.36 -9.17
N ASP A 17 -13.88 9.88 -9.99
CA ASP A 17 -15.24 10.40 -9.98
C ASP A 17 -15.99 9.86 -8.78
N VAL A 18 -16.52 10.76 -7.95
CA VAL A 18 -17.24 10.42 -6.72
C VAL A 18 -18.62 11.05 -6.71
N LEU A 19 -19.57 10.33 -6.12
CA LEU A 19 -20.91 10.86 -5.89
C LEU A 19 -20.87 12.07 -4.93
N PRO A 20 -21.82 13.01 -5.04
CA PRO A 20 -21.88 14.19 -4.16
C PRO A 20 -21.95 13.83 -2.67
N GLU A 21 -22.62 12.74 -2.29
CA GLU A 21 -22.69 12.30 -0.89
C GLU A 21 -21.32 11.87 -0.37
N VAL A 22 -20.54 11.15 -1.18
CA VAL A 22 -19.19 10.70 -0.84
C VAL A 22 -18.28 11.92 -0.67
N ARG A 23 -18.33 12.87 -1.60
CA ARG A 23 -17.57 14.12 -1.50
C ARG A 23 -17.89 14.92 -0.24
N ARG A 24 -19.16 14.95 0.17
CA ARG A 24 -19.59 15.60 1.42
C ARG A 24 -19.02 14.89 2.64
N ARG A 25 -19.06 13.56 2.67
CA ARG A 25 -18.49 12.75 3.77
C ARG A 25 -16.98 12.94 3.86
N LEU A 26 -16.26 12.92 2.75
CA LEU A 26 -14.82 13.19 2.70
C LEU A 26 -14.46 14.56 3.29
N ARG A 27 -15.22 15.61 2.94
CA ARG A 27 -15.01 16.95 3.53
C ARG A 27 -15.23 16.97 5.04
N LEU A 28 -16.27 16.32 5.54
CA LEU A 28 -16.55 16.26 6.97
C LEU A 28 -15.46 15.50 7.73
N ALA A 29 -14.97 14.39 7.17
CA ALA A 29 -13.91 13.59 7.78
C ALA A 29 -12.56 14.33 7.79
N ALA A 30 -12.21 15.00 6.68
CA ALA A 30 -11.02 15.85 6.60
C ALA A 30 -11.09 17.01 7.60
N ALA A 31 -12.24 17.69 7.71
CA ALA A 31 -12.44 18.78 8.67
C ALA A 31 -12.32 18.30 10.13
N LYS A 32 -12.81 17.10 10.46
CA LYS A 32 -12.67 16.53 11.80
C LYS A 32 -11.21 16.25 12.19
N ARG A 33 -10.35 15.96 11.20
CA ARG A 33 -8.92 15.70 11.40
C ARG A 33 -8.04 16.94 11.17
N ASP A 34 -8.64 18.10 10.90
CA ASP A 34 -7.95 19.36 10.57
C ASP A 34 -6.97 19.24 9.38
N VAL A 35 -7.32 18.42 8.39
CA VAL A 35 -6.52 18.19 7.18
C VAL A 35 -7.29 18.58 5.92
N SER A 36 -6.56 18.79 4.83
CA SER A 36 -7.18 18.99 3.52
C SER A 36 -7.85 17.70 3.03
N VAL A 37 -8.85 17.83 2.15
CA VAL A 37 -9.52 16.66 1.54
C VAL A 37 -8.54 15.80 0.76
N GLN A 38 -7.57 16.41 0.08
CA GLN A 38 -6.53 15.67 -0.64
C GLN A 38 -5.67 14.84 0.31
N GLN A 39 -5.20 15.46 1.39
CA GLN A 39 -4.38 14.79 2.39
C GLN A 39 -5.14 13.63 3.04
N TYR A 40 -6.38 13.89 3.44
CA TYR A 40 -7.25 12.86 4.01
C TYR A 40 -7.43 11.66 3.08
N VAL A 41 -7.64 11.90 1.78
CA VAL A 41 -7.81 10.83 0.78
C VAL A 41 -6.52 10.04 0.61
N ILE A 42 -5.36 10.71 0.55
CA ILE A 42 -4.06 10.04 0.44
C ILE A 42 -3.82 9.16 1.67
N GLU A 43 -3.96 9.71 2.87
CA GLU A 43 -3.77 8.97 4.13
C GLU A 43 -4.72 7.78 4.23
N ALA A 44 -5.99 7.95 3.86
CA ALA A 44 -6.96 6.85 3.89
C ALA A 44 -6.61 5.74 2.88
N ILE A 45 -6.09 6.10 1.71
CA ILE A 45 -5.63 5.12 0.72
C ILE A 45 -4.37 4.40 1.24
N GLU A 46 -3.40 5.12 1.79
CA GLU A 46 -2.17 4.53 2.33
C GLU A 46 -2.46 3.61 3.53
N GLU A 47 -3.36 4.01 4.42
CA GLU A 47 -3.82 3.19 5.55
C GLU A 47 -4.51 1.92 5.06
N GLN A 48 -5.44 2.04 4.11
CA GLN A 48 -6.13 0.88 3.53
C GLN A 48 -5.15 -0.05 2.79
N LEU A 49 -4.21 0.50 2.02
CA LEU A 49 -3.20 -0.30 1.32
C LEU A 49 -2.31 -1.06 2.29
N ARG A 50 -1.93 -0.44 3.42
CA ARG A 50 -1.17 -1.11 4.48
C ARG A 50 -1.96 -2.24 5.12
N GLU A 51 -3.26 -2.06 5.31
CA GLU A 51 -4.13 -3.14 5.82
C GLU A 51 -4.31 -4.27 4.81
N ASP A 52 -4.50 -3.94 3.53
CA ASP A 52 -4.77 -4.89 2.45
C ASP A 52 -3.52 -5.69 2.03
N LEU A 53 -2.35 -5.05 2.03
CA LEU A 53 -1.08 -5.62 1.57
C LEU A 53 -0.12 -5.99 2.72
N GLY A 54 -0.45 -5.63 3.96
CA GLY A 54 0.47 -5.75 5.10
C GLY A 54 1.62 -4.73 5.08
N GLU A 55 2.47 -4.73 6.11
CA GLU A 55 3.71 -3.92 6.17
C GLU A 55 4.80 -4.42 5.20
N GLU A 56 4.44 -4.93 4.03
CA GLU A 56 5.41 -5.51 3.08
C GLU A 56 6.12 -4.47 2.20
N ASP A 57 5.71 -3.19 2.29
CA ASP A 57 6.07 -2.19 1.27
C ASP A 57 7.38 -1.42 1.53
N GLU A 58 8.11 -1.72 2.61
CA GLU A 58 9.47 -1.16 2.79
C GLU A 58 10.47 -2.24 3.25
N GLY A 59 10.66 -3.27 2.42
CA GLY A 59 11.91 -4.04 2.39
C GLY A 59 11.86 -5.50 2.85
N VAL A 60 10.68 -6.04 3.18
CA VAL A 60 10.51 -7.47 3.41
C VAL A 60 9.36 -7.96 2.54
N MET A 61 9.70 -8.36 1.30
CA MET A 61 8.85 -9.31 0.60
C MET A 61 8.77 -10.53 1.52
N THR A 62 7.61 -10.80 2.12
CA THR A 62 7.45 -12.06 2.81
C THR A 62 7.47 -13.13 1.72
N LEU A 63 8.56 -13.90 1.68
CA LEU A 63 8.79 -15.00 0.75
C LEU A 63 7.86 -16.18 1.12
N THR A 64 6.56 -15.93 1.16
CA THR A 64 5.56 -16.94 1.41
C THR A 64 5.21 -17.61 0.09
N GLY A 65 4.97 -18.93 0.10
CA GLY A 65 4.55 -19.67 -1.10
C GLY A 65 3.23 -19.20 -1.72
N LYS A 66 2.51 -18.26 -1.08
CA LYS A 66 1.32 -17.61 -1.63
C LYS A 66 1.64 -16.45 -2.59
N ALA A 67 2.82 -15.84 -2.46
CA ALA A 67 3.19 -14.64 -3.21
C ALA A 67 3.93 -14.95 -4.53
N ASP A 68 4.59 -16.11 -4.63
CA ASP A 68 5.31 -16.54 -5.85
C ASP A 68 5.15 -18.06 -6.08
N PRO A 69 4.63 -18.51 -7.25
CA PRO A 69 4.47 -19.93 -7.56
C PRO A 69 5.80 -20.69 -7.59
N VAL A 70 6.93 -20.04 -7.90
CA VAL A 70 8.26 -20.69 -7.86
C VAL A 70 8.71 -20.92 -6.42
N LEU A 71 8.33 -20.05 -5.48
CA LEU A 71 8.60 -20.23 -4.05
C LEU A 71 7.66 -21.25 -3.40
N ALA A 72 6.47 -21.46 -3.96
CA ALA A 72 5.55 -22.50 -3.50
C ALA A 72 6.16 -23.91 -3.63
N GLU A 73 6.84 -24.20 -4.75
CA GLU A 73 7.51 -25.50 -4.97
C GLU A 73 8.70 -25.72 -4.03
N LEU A 74 9.39 -24.64 -3.62
CA LEU A 74 10.51 -24.71 -2.68
C LEU A 74 10.05 -24.88 -1.23
N TRP A 75 8.87 -24.37 -0.90
CA TRP A 75 8.26 -24.49 0.42
C TRP A 75 7.55 -25.83 0.64
N ASP A 76 7.07 -26.46 -0.44
CA ASP A 76 6.51 -27.82 -0.43
C ASP A 76 7.64 -28.88 -0.39
N ASN A 77 8.58 -28.70 0.53
CA ASN A 77 9.71 -29.60 0.72
C ASN A 77 9.31 -30.75 1.67
N PRO A 78 9.26 -32.01 1.20
CA PRO A 78 8.85 -33.14 2.03
C PRO A 78 9.75 -33.41 3.24
N LYS A 79 10.95 -32.82 3.30
CA LYS A 79 11.85 -32.90 4.47
C LYS A 79 11.34 -32.10 5.67
N ASP A 80 10.56 -31.04 5.48
CA ASP A 80 10.06 -30.21 6.59
C ASP A 80 8.85 -30.84 7.32
N SER A 81 8.15 -31.78 6.67
CA SER A 81 7.05 -32.55 7.29
C SER A 81 7.47 -33.42 8.50
N ALA A 82 8.78 -33.57 8.72
CA ALA A 82 9.33 -34.25 9.89
C ALA A 82 9.16 -33.42 11.19
N TYR A 83 8.97 -32.10 11.08
CA TYR A 83 8.81 -31.19 12.22
C TYR A 83 7.34 -30.90 12.58
N ASP A 84 6.38 -31.28 11.74
CA ASP A 84 4.94 -31.12 12.01
C ASP A 84 4.43 -32.01 13.16
N ARG A 85 5.25 -32.96 13.63
CA ARG A 85 4.89 -33.95 14.67
C ARG A 85 5.68 -33.81 15.98
N LEU A 86 6.29 -32.64 16.22
CA LEU A 86 6.79 -32.24 17.54
C LEU A 86 5.72 -31.42 18.27
#